data_AF-A0A7W3QMZ7-F1
#
_entry.id   AF-A0A7W3QMZ7-F1
#
_cell.length_a   1.000
_cell.length_b   1.000
_cell.length_c   1.000
_cell.angle_alpha   90.00
_cell.angle_beta   90.00
_cell.angle_gamma   90.00
#
_symmetry.space_group_name_H-M   'P 1'
#
loop_
_entity.id
_entity.type
_entity.pdbx_description
1 polymer ?
#
loop_
_entity_poly.entity_id
_entity_poly.type
_entity_poly.pdbx_seq_one_letter_code
_entity_poly.pdbx_strand_id
1 'polypeptide(L)'
;MTTYRLWLAALPAPVPEAEARIFWNCKDEPTPALDEALRRAPHIYVGSWGEEHEELLPRSCRCPAARLSAWLFFKGTIDRWQAPILDPRLHDELLELLRPRPDDLPAPTAPTARAHEIRSFLSAHAGRSLIPQEEPPSADQDALSAQNP
;
A
#
# COMPACT_ATOMS: atom_id res chain seq x y z
N MET A 1 -12.83 6.44 -17.18
CA MET A 1 -11.46 5.95 -16.89
C MET A 1 -11.39 5.68 -15.41
N THR A 2 -11.06 4.45 -15.04
CA THR A 2 -10.88 4.05 -13.65
C THR A 2 -9.59 4.68 -13.12
N THR A 3 -9.61 5.20 -11.88
CA THR A 3 -8.41 5.73 -11.22
C THR A 3 -8.14 4.88 -10.00
N TYR A 4 -6.98 4.23 -10.01
CA TYR A 4 -6.46 3.46 -8.90
C TYR A 4 -5.63 4.37 -7.99
N ARG A 5 -5.54 3.98 -6.72
CA ARG A 5 -4.82 4.72 -5.68
C ARG A 5 -4.00 3.71 -4.88
N LEU A 6 -2.88 4.18 -4.34
CA LEU A 6 -2.06 3.40 -3.43
C LEU A 6 -1.84 4.18 -2.15
N TRP A 7 -2.31 3.59 -1.07
CA TRP A 7 -1.93 3.89 0.30
C TRP A 7 -1.11 2.73 0.84
N LEU A 8 -0.14 3.04 1.70
CA LEU A 8 0.62 2.03 2.44
C LEU A 8 0.24 2.10 3.92
N ALA A 9 -0.28 0.99 4.44
CA ALA A 9 -0.57 0.80 5.85
C ALA A 9 0.61 0.10 6.54
N ALA A 10 1.07 0.65 7.67
CA ALA A 10 2.15 0.08 8.46
C ALA A 10 1.63 -0.62 9.73
N LEU A 11 1.40 -1.92 9.64
CA LEU A 11 0.77 -2.75 10.66
C LEU A 11 1.79 -3.37 11.62
N PRO A 12 1.45 -3.58 12.91
CA PRO A 12 2.22 -4.47 13.76
C PRO A 12 2.38 -5.85 13.10
N ALA A 13 3.61 -6.37 13.08
CA ALA A 13 3.91 -7.71 12.59
C ALA A 13 3.80 -8.73 13.74
N PRO A 14 3.44 -10.00 13.45
CA PRO A 14 3.04 -10.53 12.14
C PRO A 14 1.54 -10.37 11.86
N VAL A 15 1.18 -10.24 10.58
CA VAL A 15 -0.21 -10.44 10.14
C VAL A 15 -0.47 -11.94 10.09
N PRO A 16 -1.60 -12.45 10.63
CA PRO A 16 -1.93 -13.87 10.55
C PRO A 16 -1.94 -14.38 9.11
N GLU A 17 -1.25 -15.49 8.83
CA GLU A 17 -1.11 -16.03 7.48
C GLU A 17 -2.45 -16.33 6.81
N ALA A 18 -3.42 -16.85 7.57
CA ALA A 18 -4.76 -17.13 7.05
C ALA A 18 -5.45 -15.86 6.53
N GLU A 19 -5.36 -14.76 7.29
CA GLU A 19 -5.95 -13.49 6.89
C GLU A 19 -5.15 -12.79 5.78
N ALA A 20 -3.82 -12.91 5.79
CA ALA A 20 -3.00 -12.43 4.67
C ALA A 20 -3.33 -13.17 3.37
N ARG A 21 -3.53 -14.49 3.43
CA ARG A 21 -3.95 -15.28 2.28
C ARG A 21 -5.32 -14.88 1.75
N ILE A 22 -6.28 -14.60 2.64
CA ILE A 22 -7.61 -14.09 2.29
C ILE A 22 -7.46 -12.72 1.63
N PHE A 23 -6.75 -11.78 2.26
CA PHE A 23 -6.52 -10.44 1.73
C PHE A 23 -5.97 -10.46 0.29
N TRP A 24 -5.00 -11.34 0.02
CA TRP A 24 -4.37 -11.41 -1.30
C TRP A 24 -5.18 -12.17 -2.37
N ASN A 25 -6.04 -13.12 -2.00
CA ASN A 25 -6.75 -14.00 -2.96
C ASN A 25 -8.27 -13.86 -2.99
N CYS A 26 -8.88 -13.51 -1.86
CA CYS A 26 -10.31 -13.56 -1.62
C CYS A 26 -10.76 -12.18 -1.09
N LYS A 27 -10.70 -11.15 -1.94
CA LYS A 27 -11.00 -9.75 -1.56
C LYS A 27 -12.38 -9.54 -0.92
N ASP A 28 -13.32 -10.46 -1.11
CA ASP A 28 -14.69 -10.39 -0.57
C ASP A 28 -14.89 -11.16 0.74
N GLU A 29 -13.87 -11.91 1.22
CA GLU A 29 -13.94 -12.62 2.49
C GLU A 29 -13.42 -11.75 3.65
N PRO A 30 -14.06 -11.80 4.83
CA PRO A 30 -13.69 -10.94 5.95
C PRO A 30 -12.32 -11.32 6.53
N THR A 31 -11.55 -10.31 6.95
CA THR A 31 -10.27 -10.48 7.64
C THR A 31 -10.26 -9.73 8.97
N PRO A 32 -11.00 -10.18 10.00
CA PRO A 32 -11.33 -9.35 11.16
C PRO A 32 -10.12 -8.78 11.91
N ALA A 33 -9.03 -9.54 12.07
CA ALA A 33 -7.84 -9.06 12.76
C ALA A 33 -7.06 -8.06 11.90
N LEU A 34 -6.96 -8.31 10.59
CA LEU A 34 -6.35 -7.40 9.63
C LEU A 34 -7.17 -6.12 9.46
N ASP A 35 -8.49 -6.22 9.36
CA ASP A 35 -9.42 -5.09 9.22
C ASP A 35 -9.32 -4.15 10.42
N GLU A 36 -9.29 -4.72 11.65
CA GLU A 36 -9.08 -3.95 12.87
C GLU A 36 -7.69 -3.30 12.91
N ALA A 37 -6.65 -4.04 12.51
CA ALA A 37 -5.29 -3.53 12.49
C ALA A 37 -5.14 -2.41 11.46
N LEU A 38 -5.75 -2.55 10.28
CA LEU A 38 -5.81 -1.54 9.22
C LEU A 38 -6.49 -0.27 9.73
N ARG A 39 -7.61 -0.37 10.44
CA ARG A 39 -8.28 0.82 11.00
C ARG A 39 -7.37 1.67 11.90
N ARG A 40 -6.42 1.05 12.59
CA ARG A 40 -5.51 1.71 13.55
C ARG A 40 -4.12 2.01 12.97
N ALA A 41 -3.83 1.54 11.76
CA ALA A 41 -2.49 1.64 11.20
C ALA A 41 -2.17 3.08 10.76
N PRO A 42 -0.92 3.54 10.92
CA PRO A 42 -0.42 4.69 10.17
C PRO A 42 -0.49 4.40 8.67
N HIS A 43 -0.95 5.39 7.91
CA HIS A 43 -1.02 5.33 6.46
C HIS A 43 -0.22 6.45 5.82
N ILE A 44 0.31 6.17 4.62
CA ILE A 44 0.81 7.21 3.72
C ILE A 44 0.25 7.01 2.33
N TYR A 45 -0.19 8.10 1.71
CA TYR A 45 -0.57 8.10 0.31
C TYR A 45 0.67 8.09 -0.57
N VAL A 46 0.78 7.12 -1.48
CA VAL A 46 1.92 7.01 -2.40
C VAL A 46 1.61 7.63 -3.75
N GLY A 47 0.39 7.51 -4.25
CA GLY A 47 0.01 8.07 -5.54
C GLY A 47 -1.20 7.39 -6.16
N SER A 48 -1.51 7.77 -7.40
CA SER A 48 -2.59 7.20 -8.21
C SER A 48 -2.12 6.88 -9.61
N TRP A 49 -2.90 6.07 -10.33
CA TRP A 49 -2.67 5.74 -11.73
C TRP A 49 -3.98 5.40 -12.44
N GLY A 50 -3.96 5.47 -13.76
CA GLY A 50 -5.02 4.95 -14.64
C GLY A 50 -4.62 3.63 -15.29
N GLU A 51 -5.57 2.97 -15.97
CA GLU A 51 -5.40 1.70 -16.69
C GLU A 51 -4.20 1.72 -17.65
N GLU A 52 -3.89 2.86 -18.28
CA GLU A 52 -2.75 3.04 -19.18
C GLU A 52 -1.37 2.86 -18.52
N HIS A 53 -1.32 2.84 -17.18
CA HIS A 53 -0.11 2.64 -16.40
C HIS A 53 0.07 1.20 -15.93
N GLU A 54 -0.94 0.35 -16.08
CA GLU A 54 -0.91 -1.04 -15.61
C GLU A 54 0.04 -1.91 -16.44
N GLU A 55 0.37 -3.09 -15.91
CA GLU A 55 1.28 -4.01 -16.57
C GLU A 55 0.67 -4.58 -17.85
N LEU A 56 1.32 -4.33 -18.99
CA LEU A 56 1.09 -5.10 -20.23
C LEU A 56 2.00 -6.33 -20.30
N LEU A 57 3.12 -6.27 -19.58
CA LEU A 57 4.14 -7.29 -19.39
C LEU A 57 4.61 -7.28 -17.93
N PRO A 58 5.19 -8.37 -17.40
CA PRO A 58 5.71 -8.39 -16.03
C PRO A 58 6.64 -7.20 -15.75
N ARG A 59 6.37 -6.46 -14.67
CA ARG A 59 7.15 -5.28 -14.22
C ARG A 59 7.15 -4.10 -15.18
N SER A 60 6.16 -4.01 -16.08
CA SER A 60 6.04 -2.93 -17.08
C SER A 60 5.18 -1.75 -16.63
N CYS A 61 4.73 -1.73 -15.36
CA CYS A 61 3.98 -0.59 -14.82
C CYS A 61 4.69 0.74 -15.10
N ARG A 62 3.95 1.69 -15.68
CA ARG A 62 4.48 2.96 -16.22
C ARG A 62 4.30 4.14 -15.28
N CYS A 63 4.19 3.90 -13.98
CA CYS A 63 4.39 4.92 -12.97
C CYS A 63 4.89 4.29 -11.65
N PRO A 64 5.50 5.09 -10.76
CA PRO A 64 6.01 4.60 -9.49
C PRO A 64 4.97 3.90 -8.59
N ALA A 65 3.76 4.47 -8.48
CA ALA A 65 2.71 3.91 -7.63
C ALA A 65 2.22 2.54 -8.12
N ALA A 66 1.95 2.41 -9.42
CA ALA A 66 1.54 1.15 -10.04
C ALA A 66 2.63 0.07 -9.90
N ARG A 67 3.91 0.44 -10.10
CA ARG A 67 5.04 -0.47 -9.88
C ARG A 67 5.13 -0.99 -8.45
N LEU A 68 5.00 -0.08 -7.48
CA LEU A 68 5.10 -0.44 -6.08
C LEU A 68 3.93 -1.32 -5.65
N SER A 69 2.72 -1.02 -6.12
CA SER A 69 1.53 -1.87 -5.92
C SER A 69 1.74 -3.29 -6.46
N ALA A 70 2.13 -3.42 -7.74
CA ALA A 70 2.39 -4.72 -8.37
C ALA A 70 3.50 -5.51 -7.67
N TRP A 71 4.56 -4.83 -7.22
CA TRP A 71 5.66 -5.46 -6.49
C TRP A 71 5.22 -5.99 -5.12
N LEU A 72 4.45 -5.21 -4.36
CA LEU A 72 3.92 -5.65 -3.06
C LEU A 72 2.98 -6.83 -3.23
N PHE A 73 2.12 -6.82 -4.24
CA PHE A 73 1.28 -7.96 -4.58
C PHE A 73 2.12 -9.21 -4.90
N PHE A 74 3.14 -9.08 -5.75
CA PHE A 74 4.06 -10.19 -6.07
C PHE A 74 4.74 -10.75 -4.80
N LYS A 75 5.27 -9.89 -3.93
CA LYS A 75 5.91 -10.29 -2.67
C LYS A 75 4.93 -10.95 -1.70
N GLY A 76 3.71 -10.43 -1.64
CA GLY A 76 2.66 -10.94 -0.76
C GLY A 76 2.13 -12.31 -1.17
N THR A 77 2.14 -12.62 -2.48
CA THR A 77 1.46 -13.80 -3.04
C THR A 77 2.39 -14.97 -3.37
N ILE A 78 3.59 -14.73 -3.90
CA ILE A 78 4.39 -15.81 -4.52
C ILE A 78 5.34 -16.51 -3.54
N ASP A 79 5.77 -15.85 -2.46
CA ASP A 79 6.70 -16.45 -1.50
C ASP A 79 5.96 -17.21 -0.38
N ARG A 80 5.07 -16.53 0.37
CA ARG A 80 4.52 -17.08 1.62
C ARG A 80 3.06 -16.77 1.95
N TRP A 81 2.30 -16.08 1.09
CA TRP A 81 0.99 -15.54 1.45
C TRP A 81 1.03 -14.69 2.74
N GLN A 82 2.01 -13.78 2.82
CA GLN A 82 2.27 -12.98 4.02
C GLN A 82 2.38 -11.49 3.68
N ALA A 83 2.06 -10.65 4.64
CA ALA A 83 2.36 -9.23 4.54
C ALA A 83 3.89 -9.02 4.57
N PRO A 84 4.49 -8.34 3.57
CA PRO A 84 5.91 -8.06 3.57
C PRO A 84 6.35 -7.27 4.82
N ILE A 85 7.37 -7.75 5.51
CA ILE A 85 7.96 -7.03 6.65
C ILE A 85 8.94 -5.99 6.12
N LEU A 86 8.81 -4.76 6.62
CA LEU A 86 9.68 -3.63 6.29
C LEU A 86 11.06 -3.76 6.95
N ASP A 87 11.86 -4.69 6.43
CA ASP A 87 13.27 -4.82 6.76
C ASP A 87 14.13 -3.82 5.94
N PRO A 88 15.43 -3.67 6.24
CA PRO A 88 16.30 -2.74 5.51
C PRO A 88 16.36 -3.01 4.00
N ARG A 89 16.23 -4.26 3.58
CA ARG A 89 16.27 -4.63 2.16
C ARG A 89 14.99 -4.20 1.46
N LEU A 90 13.82 -4.49 2.04
CA LEU A 90 12.54 -4.07 1.50
C LEU A 90 12.45 -2.54 1.47
N HIS A 91 12.94 -1.86 2.50
CA HIS A 91 13.02 -0.41 2.53
C HIS A 91 13.74 0.15 1.29
N ASP A 92 14.92 -0.35 0.99
CA ASP A 92 15.71 0.12 -0.16
C ASP A 92 15.08 -0.30 -1.50
N GLU A 93 14.51 -1.51 -1.59
CA GLU A 93 13.76 -1.97 -2.77
C GLU A 93 12.57 -1.03 -3.07
N LEU A 94 11.81 -0.61 -2.05
CA LEU A 94 10.68 0.31 -2.21
C LEU A 94 11.12 1.69 -2.66
N LEU A 95 12.21 2.22 -2.10
CA LEU A 95 12.74 3.53 -2.51
C LEU A 95 13.23 3.53 -3.96
N GLU A 96 13.81 2.44 -4.43
CA GLU A 96 14.22 2.31 -5.83
C GLU A 96 13.02 2.23 -6.78
N LEU A 97 11.95 1.51 -6.39
CA LEU A 97 10.71 1.44 -7.18
C LEU A 97 10.01 2.80 -7.33
N LEU A 98 10.16 3.66 -6.32
CA LEU A 98 9.61 5.01 -6.31
C LEU A 98 10.36 5.99 -7.22
N ARG A 99 11.55 5.64 -7.71
CA ARG A 99 12.30 6.50 -8.61
C ARG A 99 11.60 6.55 -9.97
N PRO A 100 11.43 7.74 -10.57
CA PRO A 100 10.92 7.88 -11.92
C PRO A 100 11.83 7.15 -12.92
N ARG A 101 11.22 6.56 -13.94
CA ARG A 101 11.91 5.96 -15.09
C ARG A 101 11.64 6.77 -16.37
N PRO A 102 12.52 6.71 -17.38
CA PRO A 102 12.34 7.48 -18.62
C PRO A 102 11.06 7.15 -19.39
N ASP A 103 10.53 5.94 -19.22
CA ASP A 103 9.33 5.42 -19.89
C ASP A 103 8.04 5.63 -19.08
N ASP A 104 8.13 6.27 -17.91
CA ASP A 104 6.97 6.60 -17.08
C ASP A 104 6.02 7.56 -17.80
N LEU A 105 4.73 7.25 -17.68
CA LEU A 105 3.66 8.13 -18.09
C LEU A 105 3.37 9.14 -16.97
N PRO A 106 2.86 10.34 -17.31
CA PRO A 106 2.39 11.28 -16.31
C PRO A 106 1.24 10.68 -15.48
N ALA A 107 1.46 10.50 -14.18
CA ALA A 107 0.43 10.03 -13.28
C ALA A 107 -0.68 11.10 -13.09
N PRO A 108 -1.92 10.69 -12.75
CA PRO A 108 -3.01 11.62 -12.46
C PRO A 108 -2.63 12.61 -11.35
N THR A 109 -3.07 13.87 -11.49
CA THR A 109 -2.69 15.06 -10.70
C THR A 109 -3.04 15.06 -9.20
N ALA A 110 -3.36 13.91 -8.59
CA ALA A 110 -3.53 13.85 -7.16
C ALA A 110 -2.20 14.17 -6.44
N PRO A 111 -2.24 14.88 -5.30
CA PRO A 111 -1.02 15.20 -4.55
C PRO A 111 -0.37 13.92 -4.06
N THR A 112 0.65 13.46 -4.78
CA THR A 112 1.52 12.35 -4.39
C THR A 112 2.37 12.81 -3.20
N ALA A 113 2.53 11.96 -2.17
CA ALA A 113 3.50 12.24 -1.13
C ALA A 113 4.88 12.44 -1.76
N ARG A 114 5.61 13.44 -1.25
CA ARG A 114 6.96 13.72 -1.70
C ARG A 114 7.85 12.54 -1.31
N ALA A 115 8.88 12.26 -2.11
CA ALA A 115 9.79 11.15 -1.87
C ALA A 115 10.40 11.13 -0.45
N HIS A 116 10.60 12.30 0.16
CA HIS A 116 11.10 12.41 1.53
C HIS A 116 10.05 12.02 2.59
N GLU A 117 8.77 12.27 2.36
CA GLU A 117 7.68 11.88 3.26
C GLU A 117 7.53 10.36 3.27
N ILE A 118 7.58 9.74 2.08
CA ILE A 118 7.56 8.29 1.95
C ILE A 118 8.78 7.66 2.63
N ARG A 119 9.98 8.19 2.39
CA ARG A 119 11.20 7.73 3.08
C ARG A 119 11.07 7.83 4.61
N SER A 120 10.59 8.96 5.12
CA SER A 120 10.40 9.16 6.57
C SER A 120 9.39 8.19 7.14
N PHE A 121 8.27 7.95 6.45
CA PHE A 121 7.26 6.97 6.85
C PHE A 121 7.85 5.56 6.92
N LEU A 122 8.56 5.14 5.87
CA LEU A 122 9.18 3.81 5.84
C LEU A 122 10.22 3.66 6.96
N SER A 123 11.05 4.69 7.19
CA SER A 123 12.04 4.68 8.27
C SER A 123 11.41 4.62 9.67
N ALA A 124 10.33 5.36 9.91
CA ALA A 124 9.62 5.41 11.19
C ALA A 124 8.88 4.10 11.53
N HIS A 125 8.67 3.24 10.53
CA HIS A 125 7.89 2.02 10.65
C HIS A 125 8.69 0.75 10.30
N ALA A 126 10.01 0.81 10.40
CA ALA A 126 10.87 -0.36 10.23
C ALA A 126 10.43 -1.55 11.11
N GLY A 127 10.44 -2.75 10.55
CA GLY A 127 10.00 -3.98 11.20
C GLY A 127 8.48 -4.21 11.22
N ARG A 128 7.68 -3.26 10.72
CA ARG A 128 6.23 -3.44 10.55
C ARG A 128 5.89 -4.16 9.26
N SER A 129 4.72 -4.77 9.22
CA SER A 129 4.14 -5.31 7.98
C SER A 129 3.60 -4.15 7.13
N LEU A 130 3.92 -4.14 5.84
CA LEU A 130 3.38 -3.19 4.88
C LEU A 130 2.27 -3.82 4.06
N ILE A 131 1.08 -3.20 4.09
CA ILE A 131 -0.07 -3.62 3.30
C ILE A 131 -0.50 -2.49 2.35
N PRO A 132 -0.64 -2.76 1.04
CA PRO A 132 -1.21 -1.80 0.11
C PRO A 132 -2.72 -1.68 0.32
N GLN A 133 -3.26 -0.47 0.20
CA GLN A 133 -4.69 -0.17 0.28
C GLN A 133 -5.10 0.72 -0.90
N GLU A 134 -6.26 0.43 -1.49
CA GLU A 134 -6.83 1.23 -2.58
C GLU A 134 -7.58 2.46 -2.05
N GLU A 135 -8.07 2.38 -0.82
CA GLU A 135 -8.82 3.45 -0.16
C GLU A 135 -7.97 4.15 0.91
N PRO A 136 -8.25 5.44 1.20
CA PRO A 136 -7.70 6.07 2.39
C PRO A 136 -8.11 5.27 3.65
N PRO A 137 -7.39 5.41 4.76
CA PRO A 137 -7.85 4.84 6.03
C PRO A 137 -9.30 5.28 6.28
N SER A 138 -10.18 4.31 6.51
CA SER A 138 -11.58 4.57 6.85
C SER A 138 -11.61 5.47 8.07
N ALA A 139 -11.97 6.73 7.86
CA ALA A 139 -12.17 7.71 8.91
C ALA A 139 -13.52 7.45 9.58
N ASP A 140 -13.72 6.28 10.19
CA ASP A 140 -14.96 6.02 10.91
C ASP A 140 -14.88 6.54 12.36
N GLN A 141 -15.61 7.64 12.57
CA GLN A 141 -16.41 7.93 13.78
C GLN A 141 -15.78 8.50 15.06
N ASP A 142 -14.77 9.37 15.00
CA ASP A 142 -14.55 10.35 16.10
C ASP A 142 -15.52 11.55 16.05
N ALA A 143 -16.45 11.58 15.09
CA ALA A 143 -17.48 12.63 14.94
C ALA A 143 -18.86 12.26 15.54
N LEU A 144 -18.98 11.15 16.27
CA LEU A 144 -20.25 10.71 16.89
C LEU A 144 -20.30 10.76 18.42
N SER A 145 -19.32 11.40 19.07
CA SER A 145 -19.36 11.67 20.53
C SER A 145 -19.33 13.15 20.91
N ALA A 146 -19.34 14.08 19.95
CA ALA A 146 -19.32 15.53 20.21
C ALA A 146 -20.66 16.26 19.98
N GLN A 147 -21.78 15.54 19.86
CA GLN A 147 -23.10 16.16 19.82
C GLN A 147 -24.11 15.38 20.68
N ASN A 148 -24.09 15.69 21.98
CA ASN A 148 -25.28 15.68 22.83
C ASN A 148 -25.06 16.77 23.90
N PRO A 149 -25.51 18.02 23.66
CA PRO A 149 -25.86 18.92 24.76
C PRO A 149 -27.15 18.46 25.45
#